data_AF-A0A7V9SMU4-F1
#
_entry.id   AF-A0A7V9SMU4-F1
#
_cell.length_a   1.000
_cell.length_b   1.000
_cell.length_c   1.000
_cell.angle_alpha   90.00
_cell.angle_beta   90.00
_cell.angle_gamma   90.00
#
_symmetry.space_group_name_H-M   'P 1'
#
loop_
_entity.id
_entity.type
_entity.pdbx_description
1 polymer ?
#
loop_
_entity_poly.entity_id
_entity_poly.type
_entity_poly.pdbx_seq_one_letter_code
_entity_poly.pdbx_strand_id
1 'polypeptide(L)'
;MMNFDDVEGMDLESLARPQPLFKALRETGPVLDMPDMDMVIVGNAVDVKEVLGNPGIYSSGLDAVDIGQVRPLIPLQIDPPRHKYFRRLLDPVFGRETVAELEPRTRQVVRDLIDAVEGDGFCNFHEAVAEPLPSTVFLQVMGLPVSRTKEFVKLKDGIIRPPGVTNNDERIAAVNKTGTEIYAILRETIDARAAAPEDDLITTLLDAEVDGEKLTHDQMEDILYLFFLAGLDTVTSSLDCMLSYLAQ
;
A
#
# COMPACT_ATOMS: atom_id res chain seq x y z
N MET A 1 1.14 -12.59 -13.36
CA MET A 1 1.82 -11.54 -12.56
C MET A 1 2.22 -10.44 -13.52
N MET A 2 1.80 -9.19 -13.31
CA MET A 2 2.12 -8.08 -14.22
C MET A 2 3.64 -7.91 -14.29
N ASN A 3 4.20 -8.15 -15.47
CA ASN A 3 5.63 -8.02 -15.70
C ASN A 3 5.94 -6.52 -15.81
N PHE A 4 6.94 -6.03 -15.09
CA PHE A 4 7.43 -4.66 -15.35
C PHE A 4 8.11 -4.57 -16.72
N ASP A 5 8.49 -5.71 -17.31
CA ASP A 5 8.93 -5.80 -18.70
C ASP A 5 7.76 -5.69 -19.71
N ASP A 6 6.50 -5.93 -19.30
CA ASP A 6 5.33 -5.61 -20.15
C ASP A 6 5.08 -4.08 -20.20
N VAL A 7 5.64 -3.35 -19.22
CA VAL A 7 5.69 -1.89 -19.17
C VAL A 7 6.92 -1.36 -19.93
N GLU A 8 7.92 -2.18 -20.27
CA GLU A 8 9.04 -1.76 -21.14
C GLU A 8 8.61 -1.40 -22.56
N GLY A 9 7.39 -1.80 -22.97
CA GLY A 9 6.75 -1.35 -24.21
C GLY A 9 5.97 -0.04 -24.10
N MET A 10 5.74 0.48 -22.88
CA MET A 10 5.04 1.73 -22.65
C MET A 10 6.05 2.86 -22.47
N ASP A 11 6.09 3.80 -23.41
CA ASP A 11 6.95 4.97 -23.24
C ASP A 11 6.56 5.76 -21.97
N LEU A 12 7.55 6.42 -21.37
CA LEU A 12 7.37 7.24 -20.16
C LEU A 12 6.30 8.32 -20.34
N GLU A 13 6.08 8.77 -21.58
CA GLU A 13 5.07 9.77 -21.92
C GLU A 13 3.64 9.20 -21.76
N SER A 14 3.43 7.96 -22.17
CA SER A 14 2.18 7.20 -22.02
C SER A 14 1.91 6.86 -20.56
N LEU A 15 2.94 6.61 -19.76
CA LEU A 15 2.80 6.42 -18.31
C LEU A 15 2.47 7.73 -17.58
N ALA A 16 3.07 8.85 -17.99
CA ALA A 16 2.79 10.17 -17.44
C ALA A 16 1.38 10.66 -17.82
N ARG A 17 0.85 10.21 -18.96
CA ARG A 17 -0.48 10.55 -19.48
C ARG A 17 -1.20 9.30 -19.97
N PRO A 18 -1.74 8.45 -19.07
CA PRO A 18 -2.33 7.17 -19.45
C PRO A 18 -3.76 7.29 -20.01
N GLN A 19 -4.37 8.48 -19.97
CA GLN A 19 -5.75 8.70 -20.38
C GLN A 19 -6.02 8.36 -21.85
N PRO A 20 -5.15 8.68 -22.83
CA PRO A 20 -5.29 8.24 -24.21
C PRO A 20 -5.22 6.72 -24.35
N LEU A 21 -4.32 6.04 -23.62
CA LEU A 21 -4.26 4.58 -23.60
C LEU A 21 -5.55 3.97 -23.06
N PHE A 22 -6.02 4.43 -21.89
CA PHE A 22 -7.28 3.95 -21.32
C PHE A 22 -8.48 4.21 -22.23
N LYS A 23 -8.47 5.32 -22.98
CA LYS A 23 -9.48 5.61 -23.99
C LYS A 23 -9.42 4.60 -25.14
N ALA A 24 -8.23 4.36 -25.70
CA ALA A 24 -8.04 3.39 -26.77
C ALA A 24 -8.46 1.98 -26.35
N LEU A 25 -8.11 1.54 -25.13
CA LEU A 25 -8.53 0.25 -24.58
C LEU A 25 -10.07 0.12 -24.53
N ARG A 26 -10.77 1.15 -24.05
CA ARG A 26 -12.24 1.18 -24.01
C ARG A 26 -12.88 1.19 -25.40
N GLU A 27 -12.20 1.77 -26.40
CA GLU A 27 -12.67 1.80 -27.78
C GLU A 27 -12.51 0.44 -28.47
N THR A 28 -11.49 -0.34 -28.10
CA THR A 28 -11.32 -1.73 -28.57
C THR A 28 -12.40 -2.66 -28.05
N GLY A 29 -12.78 -2.50 -26.78
CA GLY A 29 -13.83 -3.29 -26.18
C GLY A 29 -13.96 -3.06 -24.66
N PRO A 30 -15.09 -3.48 -24.08
CA PRO A 30 -15.32 -3.37 -22.64
C PRO A 30 -14.39 -4.27 -21.81
N VAL A 31 -14.08 -5.45 -22.36
CA VAL A 31 -13.24 -6.50 -21.78
C VAL A 31 -12.28 -6.97 -22.88
N LEU A 32 -10.99 -7.00 -22.57
CA LEU A 32 -9.93 -7.38 -23.50
C LEU A 32 -9.21 -8.61 -22.93
N ASP A 33 -9.21 -9.68 -23.69
CA ASP A 33 -8.44 -10.89 -23.37
C ASP A 33 -7.00 -10.73 -23.87
N MET A 34 -6.04 -10.93 -22.97
CA MET A 34 -4.61 -10.81 -23.21
C MET A 34 -3.93 -12.16 -22.93
N PRO A 35 -4.09 -13.15 -23.84
CA PRO A 35 -3.65 -14.53 -23.60
C PRO A 35 -2.13 -14.65 -23.41
N ASP A 36 -1.36 -13.80 -24.07
CA ASP A 36 0.12 -13.79 -23.94
C ASP A 36 0.58 -13.34 -22.54
N MET A 37 -0.26 -12.61 -21.80
CA MET A 37 0.00 -12.16 -20.43
C MET A 37 -0.79 -12.96 -19.39
N ASP A 38 -1.60 -13.94 -19.82
CA ASP A 38 -2.55 -14.68 -18.97
C ASP A 38 -3.43 -13.72 -18.13
N MET A 39 -3.96 -12.68 -18.79
CA MET A 39 -4.73 -11.61 -18.14
C MET A 39 -5.95 -11.19 -18.94
N VAL A 40 -6.95 -10.67 -18.23
CA VAL A 40 -8.11 -10.00 -18.81
C VAL A 40 -8.16 -8.57 -18.28
N ILE A 41 -8.24 -7.60 -19.19
CA ILE A 41 -8.36 -6.18 -18.87
C ILE A 41 -9.84 -5.77 -18.96
N VAL A 42 -10.35 -5.14 -17.90
CA VAL A 42 -11.72 -4.59 -17.86
C VAL A 42 -11.65 -3.07 -17.83
N GLY A 43 -12.11 -2.43 -18.91
CA GLY A 43 -11.78 -1.03 -19.18
C GLY A 43 -12.88 -0.02 -18.81
N ASN A 44 -14.13 -0.46 -18.70
CA ASN A 44 -15.27 0.43 -18.44
C ASN A 44 -15.83 0.31 -17.01
N ALA A 45 -16.49 1.38 -16.56
CA ALA A 45 -16.94 1.49 -15.18
C ALA A 45 -18.07 0.52 -14.79
N VAL A 46 -18.86 0.03 -15.75
CA VAL A 46 -19.95 -0.92 -15.47
C VAL A 46 -19.37 -2.29 -15.18
N ASP A 47 -18.49 -2.77 -16.06
CA ASP A 47 -17.90 -4.09 -15.93
C ASP A 47 -16.87 -4.16 -14.79
N VAL A 48 -16.12 -3.06 -14.53
CA VAL A 48 -15.26 -2.98 -13.34
C VAL A 48 -16.09 -3.14 -12.06
N LYS A 49 -17.27 -2.53 -11.98
CA LYS A 49 -18.16 -2.68 -10.82
C LYS A 49 -18.73 -4.09 -10.71
N GLU A 50 -19.05 -4.72 -11.84
CA GLU A 50 -19.48 -6.12 -11.87
C GLU A 50 -18.37 -7.03 -11.31
N VAL A 51 -17.13 -6.87 -11.79
CA VAL A 51 -16.00 -7.67 -11.32
C VAL A 51 -15.75 -7.46 -9.82
N LEU A 52 -15.62 -6.21 -9.39
CA LEU A 52 -15.35 -5.88 -7.99
C LEU A 52 -16.52 -6.21 -7.05
N GLY A 53 -17.75 -6.31 -7.57
CA GLY A 53 -18.96 -6.61 -6.81
C GLY A 53 -19.26 -8.10 -6.64
N ASN A 54 -18.59 -8.98 -7.39
CA ASN A 54 -18.90 -10.42 -7.45
C ASN A 54 -17.70 -11.29 -7.04
N PRO A 55 -17.25 -11.25 -5.76
CA PRO A 55 -16.07 -12.00 -5.31
C PRO A 55 -16.25 -13.53 -5.33
N GLY A 56 -17.49 -14.03 -5.43
CA GLY A 56 -17.75 -15.45 -5.65
C GLY A 56 -17.42 -15.95 -7.06
N ILE A 57 -17.20 -15.03 -8.00
CA ILE A 57 -16.78 -15.29 -9.39
C ILE A 57 -15.33 -14.81 -9.57
N TYR A 58 -15.02 -13.61 -9.08
CA TYR A 58 -13.73 -12.95 -9.22
C TYR A 58 -13.01 -12.88 -7.87
N SER A 59 -12.24 -13.92 -7.56
CA SER A 59 -11.49 -14.03 -6.31
C SER A 59 -10.41 -12.95 -6.18
N SER A 60 -10.21 -12.45 -4.96
CA SER A 60 -9.07 -11.57 -4.63
C SER A 60 -7.86 -12.34 -4.07
N GLY A 61 -7.84 -13.68 -4.15
CA GLY A 61 -6.88 -14.55 -3.47
C GLY A 61 -5.38 -14.30 -3.74
N LEU A 62 -4.54 -15.18 -3.20
CA LEU A 62 -3.06 -15.07 -3.23
C LEU A 62 -2.47 -14.77 -4.61
N ASP A 63 -3.06 -15.31 -5.68
CA ASP A 63 -2.56 -15.16 -7.04
C ASP A 63 -2.82 -13.77 -7.65
N ALA A 64 -3.62 -12.93 -6.98
CA ALA A 64 -3.99 -11.61 -7.48
C ALA A 64 -2.81 -10.62 -7.52
N VAL A 65 -1.90 -10.70 -6.54
CA VAL A 65 -0.73 -9.83 -6.46
C VAL A 65 0.38 -10.51 -5.64
N ASP A 66 1.63 -10.39 -6.08
CA ASP A 66 2.79 -10.78 -5.31
C ASP A 66 3.76 -9.59 -5.17
N ILE A 67 3.93 -9.18 -3.92
CA ILE A 67 4.78 -8.08 -3.46
C ILE A 67 5.69 -8.56 -2.32
N GLY A 68 6.15 -9.82 -2.39
CA GLY A 68 7.10 -10.40 -1.45
C GLY A 68 6.47 -10.91 -0.16
N GLN A 69 5.13 -11.02 -0.11
CA GLN A 69 4.44 -11.64 1.00
C GLN A 69 4.65 -13.17 1.00
N VAL A 70 4.75 -13.77 2.18
CA VAL A 70 4.89 -15.25 2.32
C VAL A 70 3.56 -15.96 2.57
N ARG A 71 2.52 -15.19 2.87
CA ARG A 71 1.14 -15.60 3.17
C ARG A 71 0.16 -14.58 2.57
N PRO A 72 -1.14 -14.89 2.44
CA PRO A 72 -2.09 -13.94 1.87
C PRO A 72 -2.09 -12.61 2.64
N LEU A 73 -2.07 -11.49 1.93
CA LEU A 73 -2.22 -10.16 2.54
C LEU A 73 -3.61 -10.04 3.16
N ILE A 74 -3.72 -9.86 4.47
CA ILE A 74 -5.04 -9.79 5.14
C ILE A 74 -5.44 -8.32 5.32
N PRO A 75 -6.65 -7.90 4.90
CA PRO A 75 -7.72 -8.69 4.29
C PRO A 75 -7.72 -8.65 2.75
N LEU A 76 -6.73 -8.01 2.11
CA LEU A 76 -6.70 -7.76 0.66
C LEU A 76 -6.86 -9.03 -0.18
N GLN A 77 -6.21 -10.12 0.23
CA GLN A 77 -6.14 -11.40 -0.49
C GLN A 77 -6.99 -12.52 0.14
N ILE A 78 -8.08 -12.13 0.78
CA ILE A 78 -9.00 -13.05 1.44
C ILE A 78 -10.40 -12.83 0.88
N ASP A 79 -11.05 -13.91 0.45
CA ASP A 79 -12.44 -13.86 -0.01
C ASP A 79 -13.45 -14.02 1.15
N PRO A 80 -14.72 -13.64 0.94
CA PRO A 80 -15.81 -14.01 1.84
C PRO A 80 -15.91 -15.54 2.05
N PRO A 81 -16.32 -16.02 3.23
CA PRO A 81 -16.80 -15.24 4.38
C PRO A 81 -15.67 -14.70 5.28
N ARG A 82 -14.44 -15.19 5.17
CA ARG A 82 -13.31 -14.82 6.05
C ARG A 82 -12.95 -13.35 5.93
N HIS A 83 -13.08 -12.75 4.75
CA HIS A 83 -12.88 -11.31 4.56
C HIS A 83 -13.70 -10.47 5.55
N LYS A 84 -14.97 -10.84 5.77
CA LYS A 84 -15.88 -10.11 6.67
C LYS A 84 -15.43 -10.19 8.13
N TYR A 85 -14.86 -11.33 8.54
CA TYR A 85 -14.31 -11.51 9.88
C TYR A 85 -13.16 -10.54 10.13
N PHE A 86 -12.17 -10.51 9.22
CA PHE A 86 -11.03 -9.59 9.35
C PHE A 86 -11.44 -8.12 9.26
N ARG A 87 -12.39 -7.77 8.37
CA ARG A 87 -12.95 -6.42 8.33
C ARG A 87 -13.61 -6.01 9.65
N ARG A 88 -14.35 -6.89 10.32
CA ARG A 88 -14.93 -6.58 11.65
C ARG A 88 -13.87 -6.27 12.71
N LEU A 89 -12.69 -6.88 12.64
CA LEU A 89 -11.55 -6.58 13.53
C LEU A 89 -10.90 -5.23 13.19
N LEU A 90 -10.79 -4.91 11.89
CA LEU A 90 -10.06 -3.74 11.40
C LEU A 90 -10.90 -2.46 11.29
N ASP A 91 -12.18 -2.56 10.97
CA ASP A 91 -13.05 -1.40 10.74
C ASP A 91 -13.09 -0.41 11.92
N PRO A 92 -13.09 -0.83 13.20
CA PRO A 92 -13.03 0.10 14.34
C PRO A 92 -11.75 0.95 14.36
N VAL A 93 -10.62 0.36 13.96
CA VAL A 93 -9.33 1.05 13.90
C VAL A 93 -9.37 2.18 12.86
N PHE A 94 -10.01 1.93 11.72
CA PHE A 94 -10.13 2.92 10.63
C PHE A 94 -11.47 3.66 10.70
N GLY A 95 -12.10 3.69 11.87
CA GLY A 95 -13.35 4.37 12.12
C GLY A 95 -13.22 5.88 11.95
N ARG A 96 -14.35 6.54 11.66
CA ARG A 96 -14.42 7.99 11.44
C ARG A 96 -13.82 8.80 12.59
N GLU A 97 -14.07 8.38 13.82
CA GLU A 97 -13.59 9.06 15.02
C GLU A 97 -12.08 8.91 15.18
N THR A 98 -11.56 7.67 15.10
CA THR A 98 -10.12 7.37 15.13
C THR A 98 -9.35 8.15 14.05
N VAL A 99 -9.88 8.20 12.82
CA VAL A 99 -9.24 8.98 11.74
C VAL A 99 -9.30 10.48 12.00
N ALA A 100 -10.37 10.99 12.60
CA ALA A 100 -10.48 12.42 12.94
C ALA A 100 -9.46 12.84 14.01
N GLU A 101 -9.12 11.96 14.95
CA GLU A 101 -8.09 12.22 15.97
C GLU A 101 -6.68 12.36 15.38
N LEU A 102 -6.42 11.79 14.18
CA LEU A 102 -5.15 11.93 13.48
C LEU A 102 -4.98 13.32 12.83
N GLU A 103 -6.06 14.07 12.63
CA GLU A 103 -6.04 15.33 11.87
C GLU A 103 -5.13 16.41 12.48
N PRO A 104 -5.19 16.72 13.80
CA PRO A 104 -4.31 17.72 14.39
C PRO A 104 -2.82 17.37 14.26
N ARG A 105 -2.48 16.09 14.47
CA ARG A 105 -1.10 15.60 14.38
C ARG A 105 -0.59 15.62 12.94
N THR A 106 -1.40 15.16 12.00
CA THR A 106 -1.10 15.20 10.56
C THR A 106 -0.91 16.64 10.09
N ARG A 107 -1.77 17.56 10.53
CA ARG A 107 -1.66 18.98 10.23
C ARG A 107 -0.36 19.58 10.76
N GLN A 108 0.09 19.17 11.94
CA GLN A 108 1.39 19.63 12.46
C GLN A 108 2.54 19.13 11.58
N VAL A 109 2.55 17.86 11.18
CA VAL A 109 3.57 17.32 10.25
C VAL A 109 3.60 18.12 8.95
N VAL A 110 2.44 18.44 8.37
CA VAL A 110 2.37 19.28 7.16
C VAL A 110 2.98 20.66 7.38
N ARG A 111 2.70 21.32 8.52
CA ARG A 111 3.30 22.62 8.84
C ARG A 111 4.82 22.52 8.92
N ASP A 112 5.32 21.55 9.68
CA ASP A 112 6.76 21.37 9.87
C ASP A 112 7.49 21.13 8.54
N LEU A 113 6.88 20.39 7.61
CA LEU A 113 7.44 20.14 6.27
C LEU A 113 7.43 21.40 5.39
N ILE A 114 6.37 22.21 5.46
CA ILE A 114 6.26 23.46 4.69
C ILE A 114 7.21 24.52 5.25
N ASP A 115 7.24 24.70 6.57
CA ASP A 115 8.10 25.66 7.27
C ASP A 115 9.59 25.40 6.97
N ALA A 116 9.96 24.13 6.70
CA ALA A 116 11.32 23.75 6.35
C ALA A 116 11.78 24.25 4.97
N VAL A 117 10.86 24.59 4.06
CA VAL A 117 11.18 24.96 2.67
C VAL A 117 10.59 26.31 2.24
N GLU A 118 9.69 26.92 3.03
CA GLU A 118 9.00 28.15 2.63
C GLU A 118 9.96 29.33 2.37
N GLY A 119 11.10 29.39 3.08
CA GLY A 119 12.08 30.46 2.97
C GLY A 119 12.87 30.45 1.66
N ASP A 120 12.94 29.30 0.98
CA ASP A 120 13.75 29.12 -0.24
C ASP A 120 13.02 29.64 -1.49
N GLY A 121 11.69 29.80 -1.42
CA GLY A 121 10.85 30.25 -2.54
C GLY A 121 10.65 29.20 -3.65
N PHE A 122 11.29 28.04 -3.54
CA PHE A 122 11.10 26.87 -4.40
C PHE A 122 11.45 25.59 -3.62
N CYS A 123 10.91 24.44 -4.03
CA CYS A 123 11.32 23.14 -3.50
C CYS A 123 11.03 22.04 -4.52
N ASN A 124 11.67 20.87 -4.33
CA ASN A 124 11.15 19.63 -4.90
C ASN A 124 10.03 19.13 -3.98
N PHE A 125 8.77 19.28 -4.39
CA PHE A 125 7.63 18.92 -3.54
C PHE A 125 7.60 17.44 -3.17
N HIS A 126 8.06 16.56 -4.05
CA HIS A 126 8.08 15.12 -3.78
C HIS A 126 8.96 14.82 -2.55
N GLU A 127 10.21 15.30 -2.60
CA GLU A 127 11.21 15.10 -1.55
C GLU A 127 10.86 15.88 -0.28
N ALA A 128 10.33 17.10 -0.43
CA ALA A 128 10.05 18.00 0.69
C ALA A 128 8.75 17.66 1.43
N VAL A 129 7.73 17.13 0.74
CA VAL A 129 6.38 16.98 1.30
C VAL A 129 5.75 15.63 0.96
N ALA A 130 5.67 15.25 -0.32
CA ALA A 130 4.84 14.12 -0.74
C ALA A 130 5.32 12.78 -0.16
N GLU A 131 6.63 12.52 -0.12
CA GLU A 131 7.21 11.32 0.48
C GLU A 131 7.27 11.37 2.03
N PRO A 132 7.77 12.44 2.67
CA PRO A 132 7.93 12.45 4.12
C PRO A 132 6.62 12.50 4.89
N LEU A 133 5.57 13.13 4.35
CA LEU A 133 4.27 13.25 5.02
C LEU A 133 3.61 11.90 5.33
N PRO A 134 3.23 11.08 4.32
CA PRO A 134 2.58 9.80 4.58
C PRO A 134 3.50 8.84 5.33
N SER A 135 4.81 8.87 5.06
CA SER A 135 5.78 8.03 5.77
C SER A 135 5.83 8.35 7.26
N THR A 136 5.85 9.63 7.63
CA THR A 136 5.83 10.04 9.03
C THR A 136 4.51 9.70 9.70
N VAL A 137 3.37 10.03 9.07
CA VAL A 137 2.04 9.76 9.62
C VAL A 137 1.81 8.26 9.80
N PHE A 138 2.21 7.44 8.81
CA PHE A 138 2.09 5.99 8.87
C PHE A 138 2.85 5.40 10.06
N LEU A 139 4.13 5.75 10.23
CA LEU A 139 4.92 5.24 11.36
C LEU A 139 4.34 5.65 12.70
N GLN A 140 3.80 6.87 12.78
CA GLN A 140 3.11 7.35 13.99
C GLN A 140 1.85 6.55 14.32
N VAL A 141 1.04 6.21 13.33
CA VAL A 141 -0.17 5.38 13.52
C VAL A 141 0.21 3.96 13.92
N MET A 142 1.25 3.40 13.31
CA MET A 142 1.72 2.04 13.58
C MET A 142 2.50 1.91 14.90
N GLY A 143 2.75 3.01 15.61
CA GLY A 143 3.62 3.00 16.80
C GLY A 143 5.09 2.68 16.49
N LEU A 144 5.51 2.87 15.24
CA LEU A 144 6.88 2.64 14.78
C LEU A 144 7.76 3.89 14.97
N PRO A 145 9.07 3.73 15.19
CA PRO A 145 9.97 4.85 15.43
C PRO A 145 10.15 5.71 14.18
N VAL A 146 9.69 6.96 14.25
CA VAL A 146 9.84 7.98 13.18
C VAL A 146 11.32 8.25 12.85
N SER A 147 12.25 8.01 13.78
CA SER A 147 13.69 8.12 13.48
C SER A 147 14.17 7.12 12.41
N ARG A 148 13.41 6.06 12.16
CA ARG A 148 13.69 5.04 11.13
C ARG A 148 12.94 5.29 9.82
N THR A 149 12.32 6.45 9.60
CA THR A 149 11.56 6.76 8.37
C THR A 149 12.33 6.42 7.09
N LYS A 150 13.61 6.81 6.98
CA LYS A 150 14.43 6.53 5.79
C LYS A 150 14.63 5.03 5.55
N GLU A 151 14.73 4.25 6.61
CA GLU A 151 14.86 2.79 6.52
C GLU A 151 13.56 2.18 6.00
N PHE A 152 12.41 2.60 6.54
CA PHE A 152 11.11 2.09 6.11
C PHE A 152 10.76 2.50 4.67
N VAL A 153 11.09 3.73 4.25
CA VAL A 153 10.96 4.15 2.84
C VAL A 153 11.80 3.24 1.93
N LYS A 154 13.05 2.97 2.30
CA LYS A 154 13.93 2.06 1.55
C LYS A 154 13.38 0.63 1.46
N LEU A 155 12.80 0.12 2.55
CA LEU A 155 12.16 -1.21 2.56
C LEU A 155 10.94 -1.24 1.63
N LYS A 156 10.08 -0.22 1.68
CA LYS A 156 8.96 -0.04 0.75
C LYS A 156 9.45 0.00 -0.70
N ASP A 157 10.48 0.80 -1.01
CA ASP A 157 11.04 0.88 -2.36
C ASP A 157 11.63 -0.46 -2.80
N GLY A 158 12.29 -1.21 -1.90
CA GLY A 158 12.79 -2.56 -2.17
C GLY A 158 11.71 -3.57 -2.59
N ILE A 159 10.44 -3.29 -2.30
CA ILE A 159 9.29 -4.07 -2.76
C ILE A 159 8.66 -3.48 -4.03
N ILE A 160 8.28 -2.20 -4.00
CA ILE A 160 7.49 -1.59 -5.09
C ILE A 160 8.37 -1.32 -6.31
N ARG A 161 9.56 -0.76 -6.09
CA ARG A 161 10.52 -0.31 -7.11
C ARG A 161 11.96 -0.72 -6.73
N PRO A 162 12.26 -2.04 -6.65
CA PRO A 162 13.57 -2.52 -6.20
C PRO A 162 14.71 -1.91 -7.03
N PRO A 163 15.70 -1.27 -6.39
CA PRO A 163 16.76 -0.58 -7.11
C PRO A 163 17.76 -1.56 -7.71
N GLY A 164 18.25 -1.25 -8.92
CA GLY A 164 19.36 -1.97 -9.55
C GLY A 164 19.01 -3.37 -10.05
N VAL A 165 17.73 -3.69 -10.25
CA VAL A 165 17.30 -4.92 -10.91
C VAL A 165 17.20 -4.70 -12.41
N THR A 166 17.64 -5.68 -13.20
CA THR A 166 17.69 -5.60 -14.67
C THR A 166 16.87 -6.66 -15.38
N ASN A 167 16.32 -7.61 -14.63
CA ASN A 167 15.44 -8.65 -15.12
C ASN A 167 14.49 -9.14 -14.01
N ASN A 168 13.52 -9.95 -14.38
CA ASN A 168 12.50 -10.45 -13.47
C ASN A 168 13.03 -11.37 -12.36
N ASP A 169 14.02 -12.22 -12.64
CA ASP A 169 14.58 -13.13 -11.63
C ASP A 169 15.31 -12.34 -10.52
N GLU A 170 16.06 -11.31 -10.89
CA GLU A 170 16.69 -10.36 -9.95
C GLU A 170 15.64 -9.61 -9.15
N ARG A 171 14.56 -9.17 -9.80
CA ARG A 171 13.43 -8.50 -9.14
C ARG A 171 12.80 -9.41 -8.08
N ILE A 172 12.44 -10.64 -8.44
CA ILE A 172 11.81 -11.62 -7.54
C ILE A 172 12.73 -11.87 -6.33
N ALA A 173 14.03 -12.08 -6.56
CA ALA A 173 14.99 -12.29 -5.49
C ALA A 173 15.10 -11.07 -4.55
N ALA A 174 15.15 -9.86 -5.10
CA ALA A 174 15.22 -8.62 -4.32
C ALA A 174 13.96 -8.38 -3.49
N VAL A 175 12.78 -8.59 -4.09
CA VAL A 175 11.48 -8.44 -3.44
C VAL A 175 11.33 -9.46 -2.30
N ASN A 176 11.64 -10.75 -2.54
CA ASN A 176 11.56 -11.80 -1.52
C ASN A 176 12.49 -11.55 -0.34
N LYS A 177 13.72 -11.09 -0.61
CA LYS A 177 14.68 -10.71 0.43
C LYS A 177 14.15 -9.57 1.29
N THR A 178 13.65 -8.51 0.64
CA THR A 178 13.12 -7.34 1.33
C THR A 178 11.86 -7.68 2.13
N GLY A 179 10.99 -8.52 1.58
CA GLY A 179 9.78 -8.99 2.27
C GLY A 179 10.13 -9.74 3.56
N THR A 180 11.12 -10.63 3.50
CA THR A 180 11.64 -11.35 4.67
C THR A 180 12.15 -10.39 5.76
N GLU A 181 12.85 -9.32 5.37
CA GLU A 181 13.35 -8.30 6.29
C GLU A 181 12.20 -7.52 6.95
N ILE A 182 11.17 -7.14 6.18
CA ILE A 182 9.98 -6.47 6.71
C ILE A 182 9.26 -7.37 7.72
N TYR A 183 9.02 -8.65 7.40
CA TYR A 183 8.39 -9.59 8.32
C TYR A 183 9.18 -9.75 9.62
N ALA A 184 10.52 -9.79 9.57
CA ALA A 184 11.35 -9.87 10.76
C ALA A 184 11.17 -8.64 11.67
N ILE A 185 11.16 -7.43 11.08
CA ILE A 185 10.93 -6.18 11.82
C ILE A 185 9.52 -6.15 12.44
N LEU A 186 8.50 -6.58 11.69
CA LEU A 186 7.13 -6.62 12.17
C LEU A 186 6.97 -7.62 13.32
N ARG A 187 7.59 -8.80 13.21
CA ARG A 187 7.61 -9.81 14.28
C ARG A 187 8.21 -9.28 15.57
N GLU A 188 9.40 -8.67 15.50
CA GLU A 188 10.03 -8.04 16.67
C GLU A 188 9.15 -6.95 17.28
N THR A 189 8.48 -6.16 16.44
CA THR A 189 7.59 -5.09 16.91
C THR A 189 6.36 -5.66 17.61
N ILE A 190 5.70 -6.68 17.04
CA ILE A 190 4.57 -7.37 17.65
C ILE A 190 4.97 -7.97 19.00
N ASP A 191 6.10 -8.66 19.05
CA ASP A 191 6.61 -9.31 20.28
C ASP A 191 6.91 -8.26 21.38
N ALA A 192 7.50 -7.13 21.00
CA ALA A 192 7.76 -6.03 21.92
C ALA A 192 6.46 -5.45 22.50
N ARG A 193 5.42 -5.26 21.68
CA ARG A 193 4.11 -4.75 22.11
C ARG A 193 3.34 -5.75 22.97
N ALA A 194 3.46 -7.04 22.67
CA ALA A 194 2.88 -8.09 23.49
C ALA A 194 3.51 -8.14 24.90
N ALA A 195 4.82 -7.84 25.01
CA ALA A 195 5.53 -7.79 26.28
C ALA A 195 5.31 -6.47 27.04
N ALA A 196 5.21 -5.35 26.32
CA ALA A 196 5.03 -4.00 26.87
C ALA A 196 4.05 -3.21 25.97
N PRO A 197 2.74 -3.28 26.26
CA PRO A 197 1.70 -2.55 25.52
C PRO A 197 1.95 -1.04 25.47
N GLU A 198 1.70 -0.42 24.32
CA GLU A 198 1.76 1.03 24.09
C GLU A 198 0.41 1.56 23.58
N ASP A 199 0.24 2.88 23.54
CA ASP A 199 -0.97 3.49 22.98
C ASP A 199 -0.87 3.60 21.45
N ASP A 200 -0.97 2.46 20.77
CA ASP A 200 -0.82 2.35 19.31
C ASP A 200 -1.71 1.29 18.66
N LEU A 201 -1.68 1.29 17.32
CA LEU A 201 -2.42 0.36 16.49
C LEU A 201 -2.08 -1.10 16.78
N ILE A 202 -0.81 -1.43 16.98
CA ILE A 202 -0.38 -2.82 17.15
C ILE A 202 -0.95 -3.37 18.46
N THR A 203 -0.90 -2.58 19.53
CA THR A 203 -1.51 -2.93 20.82
C THR A 203 -3.02 -3.08 20.69
N THR A 204 -3.67 -2.16 19.98
CA THR A 204 -5.12 -2.22 19.72
C THR A 204 -5.50 -3.51 18.99
N LEU A 205 -4.72 -3.94 18.01
CA LEU A 205 -4.98 -5.15 17.23
C LEU A 205 -4.67 -6.44 18.01
N LEU A 206 -3.67 -6.43 18.90
CA LEU A 206 -3.38 -7.55 19.80
C LEU A 206 -4.56 -7.86 20.74
N ASP A 207 -5.31 -6.83 21.12
CA ASP A 207 -6.49 -6.96 21.96
C ASP A 207 -7.81 -7.10 21.20
N ALA A 208 -7.80 -6.90 19.88
CA ALA A 208 -8.97 -7.02 19.04
C ALA A 208 -9.51 -8.45 19.05
N GLU A 209 -10.81 -8.59 19.31
CA GLU A 209 -11.52 -9.87 19.41
C GLU A 209 -12.85 -9.78 18.65
N VAL A 210 -13.13 -10.78 17.82
CA VAL A 210 -14.42 -10.94 17.13
C VAL A 210 -14.90 -12.37 17.33
N ASP A 211 -16.15 -12.51 17.79
CA ASP A 211 -16.80 -13.80 18.01
C ASP A 211 -16.02 -14.76 18.93
N GLY A 212 -15.25 -14.22 19.90
CA GLY A 212 -14.44 -15.01 20.82
C GLY A 212 -13.03 -15.33 20.33
N GLU A 213 -12.66 -14.88 19.12
CA GLU A 213 -11.37 -15.15 18.49
C GLU A 213 -10.55 -13.87 18.36
N LYS A 214 -9.29 -13.95 18.78
CA LYS A 214 -8.27 -12.91 18.57
C LYS A 214 -7.45 -13.20 17.32
N LEU A 215 -6.76 -12.20 16.80
CA LEU A 215 -5.78 -12.38 15.74
C LEU A 215 -4.64 -13.30 16.21
N THR A 216 -4.26 -14.24 15.36
CA THR A 216 -3.01 -14.99 15.57
C THR A 216 -1.81 -14.09 15.26
N HIS A 217 -0.64 -14.48 15.76
CA HIS A 217 0.60 -13.75 15.48
C HIS A 217 0.88 -13.64 13.97
N ASP A 218 0.77 -14.74 13.21
CA ASP A 218 0.91 -14.71 11.75
C ASP A 218 -0.12 -13.78 11.06
N GLN A 219 -1.36 -13.73 11.56
CA GLN A 219 -2.39 -12.84 11.01
C GLN A 219 -2.07 -11.37 11.28
N MET A 220 -1.51 -11.07 12.46
CA MET A 220 -1.00 -9.73 12.77
C MET A 220 0.09 -9.34 11.78
N GLU A 221 1.07 -10.21 11.55
CA GLU A 221 2.13 -9.96 10.57
C GLU A 221 1.58 -9.67 9.17
N ASP A 222 0.63 -10.48 8.69
CA ASP A 222 0.06 -10.34 7.35
C ASP A 222 -0.76 -9.04 7.19
N ILE A 223 -1.44 -8.61 8.25
CA ILE A 223 -2.16 -7.32 8.30
C ILE A 223 -1.17 -6.15 8.30
N LEU A 224 -0.16 -6.19 9.17
CA LEU A 224 0.80 -5.09 9.29
C LEU A 224 1.70 -5.00 8.04
N TYR A 225 2.02 -6.12 7.39
CA TYR A 225 2.74 -6.12 6.11
C TYR A 225 1.94 -5.44 5.01
N LEU A 226 0.63 -5.73 4.91
CA LEU A 226 -0.26 -5.03 3.99
C LEU A 226 -0.30 -3.52 4.28
N PHE A 227 -0.47 -3.13 5.55
CA PHE A 227 -0.54 -1.72 5.93
C PHE A 227 0.76 -0.99 5.60
N PHE A 228 1.90 -1.64 5.83
CA PHE A 228 3.22 -1.12 5.50
C PHE A 228 3.33 -0.69 4.03
N LEU A 229 2.96 -1.58 3.11
CA LEU A 229 3.08 -1.29 1.68
C LEU A 229 1.97 -0.36 1.18
N ALA A 230 0.74 -0.57 1.64
CA ALA A 230 -0.41 0.22 1.22
C ALA A 230 -0.34 1.69 1.69
N GLY A 231 0.17 1.91 2.91
CA GLY A 231 0.19 3.22 3.57
C GLY A 231 1.32 4.15 3.13
N LEU A 232 2.45 3.60 2.65
CA LEU A 232 3.64 4.39 2.36
C LEU A 232 3.73 4.91 0.91
N ASP A 233 3.16 4.20 -0.07
CA ASP A 233 3.38 4.53 -1.49
C ASP A 233 2.22 5.27 -2.16
N THR A 234 0.99 4.86 -1.86
CA THR A 234 -0.21 5.31 -2.58
C THR A 234 -0.53 6.77 -2.31
N VAL A 235 -0.37 7.23 -1.07
CA VAL A 235 -0.62 8.62 -0.66
C VAL A 235 0.46 9.55 -1.23
N THR A 236 1.73 9.13 -1.21
CA THR A 236 2.85 9.84 -1.85
C THR A 236 2.53 10.12 -3.33
N SER A 237 2.22 9.06 -4.08
CA SER A 237 1.87 9.16 -5.50
C SER A 237 0.64 10.02 -5.75
N SER A 238 -0.35 9.96 -4.86
CA SER A 238 -1.57 10.76 -4.95
C SER A 238 -1.27 12.25 -4.77
N LEU A 239 -0.44 12.61 -3.79
CA LEU A 239 -0.03 13.99 -3.54
C LEU A 239 0.77 14.56 -4.71
N ASP A 240 1.68 13.78 -5.28
CA ASP A 240 2.45 14.17 -6.47
C ASP A 240 1.52 14.45 -7.66
N CYS A 241 0.59 13.53 -7.95
CA CYS A 241 -0.39 13.70 -9.02
C CYS A 241 -1.28 14.93 -8.80
N MET A 242 -1.77 15.13 -7.57
CA MET A 242 -2.61 16.29 -7.23
C MET A 242 -1.86 17.60 -7.42
N LEU A 243 -0.62 17.72 -6.91
CA LEU A 243 0.12 18.96 -7.05
C LEU A 243 0.56 19.19 -8.50
N SER A 244 1.02 18.14 -9.19
CA SER A 244 1.37 18.22 -10.60
C SER A 244 0.19 18.71 -11.46
N TYR A 245 -1.03 18.29 -11.14
CA TYR A 245 -2.24 18.79 -11.80
C TYR A 245 -2.54 20.27 -11.45
N LEU A 246 -2.40 20.66 -10.19
CA LEU A 246 -2.70 22.03 -9.72
C LEU A 246 -1.65 23.07 -10.12
N ALA A 247 -0.42 22.65 -10.40
CA ALA A 247 0.69 23.51 -10.79
C ALA A 247 0.73 23.84 -12.30
N GLN A 248 -0.16 23.22 -13.10
CA GLN A 248 -0.35 23.49 -14.53
C GLN A 248 -1.25 24.71 -14.76
#